data_AF-A0A356T258-F1
#
_entry.id   AF-A0A356T258-F1
#
_cell.length_a   1.000
_cell.length_b   1.000
_cell.length_c   1.000
_cell.angle_alpha   90.00
_cell.angle_beta   90.00
_cell.angle_gamma   90.00
#
_symmetry.space_group_name_H-M   'P 1'
#
loop_
_entity.id
_entity.type
_entity.pdbx_description
1 polymer ?
#
loop_
_entity_poly.entity_id
_entity_poly.type
_entity_poly.pdbx_seq_one_letter_code
_entity_poly.pdbx_strand_id
1 'polypeptide(L)'
;MARGDEVRCDSDEGSGHAPSLAYEGAGEYAIYVAALREPAALAYELELFTDGADAAPAVAQGDTRDVSVTITSDPPGAQVADPGGQVVGTTPAMFVLSVPPSEAGQERTWTLSLPEHEEVRVTGTVTEGALVLHGQLTPIGPTVVDVSAEEAQPIRDYQSAALAVEVAEACAITEAELGVDIRHTFVGDLRIVLRTPWSEDLVLQRHQGGGRRNLRRTWDLDDRQLSSLRGRSTRGRWTMIVHDDAGADQGSFERFDVHLVCAPGGVAVAPTPSEATPTQVVSPSPSPSPSPSGPIPDLPPRTEIVRVMSGLRPQVEQCGRQGGNVRVLATVDGSSGRVTRVNGSGTAPAPERACVLRAVRRARFSRFRRSELDVDYTYDLPRRGPAQGDVLNPWN
;
A
#
# COMPACT_ATOMS: atom_id res chain seq x y z
N MET A 1 53.35 30.03 19.15
CA MET A 1 52.67 30.76 20.25
C MET A 1 52.13 32.05 19.65
N ALA A 2 50.84 32.29 19.88
CA ALA A 2 50.07 33.39 19.31
C ALA A 2 50.61 34.77 19.70
N ARG A 3 50.67 35.66 18.69
CA ARG A 3 50.33 37.09 18.80
C ARG A 3 49.79 37.51 17.44
N GLY A 4 48.53 37.18 17.19
CA GLY A 4 47.80 37.79 16.07
C GLY A 4 47.41 39.18 16.53
N ASP A 5 48.14 40.20 16.10
CA ASP A 5 47.79 41.59 16.36
C ASP A 5 46.54 41.90 15.53
N GLU A 6 45.38 41.85 16.18
CA GLU A 6 44.11 42.27 15.62
C GLU A 6 44.14 43.80 15.44
N VAL A 7 44.20 44.25 14.20
CA VAL A 7 44.15 45.68 13.87
C VAL A 7 42.72 46.03 13.49
N ARG A 8 42.12 46.99 14.21
CA ARG A 8 40.75 47.45 14.00
C ARG A 8 40.76 48.85 13.42
N CYS A 9 40.06 49.04 12.30
CA CYS A 9 39.73 50.34 11.76
C CYS A 9 38.22 50.57 11.93
N ASP A 10 37.83 51.65 12.58
CA ASP A 10 36.46 52.14 12.64
C ASP A 10 36.29 53.18 11.52
N SER A 11 35.12 53.20 10.85
CA SER A 11 34.83 54.25 9.87
C SER A 11 34.56 55.53 10.65
N ASP A 12 35.60 56.35 10.75
CA ASP A 12 35.67 57.73 11.25
C ASP A 12 34.34 58.52 11.33
N GLU A 13 33.47 58.22 12.29
CA GLU A 13 32.30 59.00 12.76
C GLU A 13 31.48 59.77 11.69
N GLY A 14 31.46 59.30 10.43
CA GLY A 14 30.73 59.93 9.32
C GLY A 14 31.50 60.89 8.39
N SER A 15 32.84 60.92 8.34
CA SER A 15 33.57 61.73 7.33
C SER A 15 33.63 61.12 5.92
N GLY A 16 33.22 59.86 5.73
CA GLY A 16 33.06 59.26 4.41
C GLY A 16 34.37 58.88 3.72
N HIS A 17 35.47 58.74 4.47
CA HIS A 17 36.71 58.17 3.94
C HIS A 17 36.63 56.64 3.98
N ALA A 18 37.17 55.99 2.94
CA ALA A 18 37.28 54.54 2.92
C ALA A 18 38.31 54.09 3.98
N PRO A 19 37.95 53.17 4.91
CA PRO A 19 38.90 52.67 5.88
C PRO A 19 40.02 51.89 5.16
N SER A 20 41.28 52.19 5.49
CA SER A 20 42.45 51.49 4.94
C SER A 20 43.27 50.84 6.07
N LEU A 21 43.88 49.71 5.77
CA LEU A 21 44.71 48.93 6.69
C LEU A 21 45.97 48.48 5.95
N ALA A 22 47.15 48.73 6.51
CA ALA A 22 48.42 48.30 5.95
C ALA A 22 49.08 47.27 6.86
N TYR A 23 49.59 46.19 6.28
CA TYR A 23 50.28 45.12 7.00
C TYR A 23 51.56 44.73 6.25
N GLU A 24 52.66 44.55 6.98
CA GLU A 24 53.94 44.12 6.41
C GLU A 24 54.23 42.65 6.78
N GLY A 25 54.41 41.82 5.77
CA GLY A 25 54.78 40.40 5.93
C GLY A 25 54.08 39.48 4.92
N ALA A 26 54.73 38.39 4.54
CA ALA A 26 54.10 37.35 3.74
C ALA A 26 53.32 36.38 4.65
N GLY A 27 52.06 36.10 4.35
CA GLY A 27 51.21 35.20 5.13
C GLY A 27 49.79 35.09 4.56
N GLU A 28 49.00 34.19 5.14
CA GLU A 28 47.54 34.16 4.92
C GLU A 28 46.86 35.10 5.91
N TYR A 29 45.95 35.94 5.41
CA TYR A 29 45.23 36.93 6.20
C TYR A 29 43.73 36.67 6.10
N ALA A 30 43.02 36.77 7.22
CA ALA A 30 41.56 36.71 7.28
C ALA A 30 41.02 38.10 7.62
N ILE A 31 40.06 38.60 6.83
CA ILE A 31 39.45 39.92 7.02
C ILE A 31 38.01 39.72 7.47
N TYR A 32 37.65 40.35 8.59
CA TYR A 32 36.29 40.33 9.15
C TYR A 32 35.70 41.73 9.07
N VAL A 33 34.56 41.87 8.39
CA VAL A 33 33.80 43.13 8.29
C VAL A 33 32.52 43.00 9.12
N ALA A 34 32.31 43.90 10.07
CA ALA A 34 31.15 43.89 10.95
C ALA A 34 30.48 45.28 11.00
N ALA A 35 29.15 45.32 11.08
CA ALA A 35 28.38 46.54 11.32
C ALA A 35 27.56 46.43 12.61
N LEU A 36 27.31 47.57 13.25
CA LEU A 36 26.66 47.67 14.56
C LEU A 36 25.11 47.57 14.52
N ARG A 37 24.49 47.40 13.35
CA ARG A 37 23.03 47.17 13.18
C ARG A 37 22.74 46.12 12.11
N GLU A 38 21.52 45.57 12.13
CA GLU A 38 21.03 44.41 11.36
C GLU A 38 21.62 44.28 9.94
N PRO A 39 21.87 43.04 9.47
CA PRO A 39 22.59 42.78 8.24
C PRO A 39 21.73 43.11 7.02
N ALA A 40 21.59 44.40 6.71
CA ALA A 40 21.52 44.81 5.32
C ALA A 40 22.88 44.45 4.70
N ALA A 41 22.88 43.76 3.55
CA ALA A 41 24.09 43.39 2.84
C ALA A 41 25.02 44.61 2.72
N LEU A 42 26.09 44.62 3.51
CA LEU A 42 27.09 45.67 3.43
C LEU A 42 27.78 45.47 2.10
N ALA A 43 27.48 46.35 1.13
CA ALA A 43 28.23 46.40 -0.11
C ALA A 43 29.62 46.96 0.23
N TYR A 44 30.62 46.10 0.26
CA TYR A 44 32.02 46.49 0.36
C TYR A 44 32.77 45.89 -0.82
N GLU A 45 33.76 46.63 -1.30
CA GLU A 45 34.71 46.19 -2.31
C GLU A 45 36.08 46.17 -1.64
N LEU A 46 36.74 45.02 -1.69
CA LEU A 46 38.08 44.87 -1.14
C LEU A 46 39.08 45.07 -2.27
N GLU A 47 39.72 46.23 -2.29
CA GLU A 47 40.81 46.50 -3.22
C GLU A 47 42.16 46.22 -2.55
N LEU A 48 42.97 45.37 -3.19
CA LEU A 48 44.30 45.01 -2.74
C LEU A 48 45.33 45.74 -3.59
N PHE A 49 46.12 46.60 -2.95
CA PHE A 49 47.22 47.30 -3.60
C PHE A 49 48.56 46.71 -3.14
N THR A 50 49.36 46.25 -4.09
CA THR A 50 50.78 46.00 -3.86
C THR A 50 51.53 47.24 -4.30
N ASP A 51 52.40 47.78 -3.46
CA ASP A 51 53.17 48.97 -3.80
C ASP A 51 54.03 48.70 -5.06
N GLY A 52 53.70 49.38 -6.16
CA GLY A 52 54.46 49.37 -7.41
C GLY A 52 54.03 48.35 -8.48
N ALA A 53 52.97 48.66 -9.25
CA ALA A 53 52.84 48.19 -10.62
C ALA A 53 51.91 49.10 -11.44
N ASP A 54 52.48 50.16 -12.03
CA ASP A 54 51.94 50.76 -13.26
C ASP A 54 52.04 49.74 -14.39
N ALA A 55 50.90 49.27 -14.91
CA ALA A 55 50.83 48.65 -16.23
C ALA A 55 49.48 48.97 -16.88
N ALA A 56 49.55 49.70 -18.00
CA ALA A 56 48.44 50.06 -18.87
C ALA A 56 47.58 48.85 -19.29
N PRO A 57 46.27 49.03 -19.55
CA PRO A 57 45.38 47.92 -19.81
C PRO A 57 45.70 47.32 -21.19
N ALA A 58 46.14 46.07 -21.20
CA ALA A 58 46.07 45.25 -22.40
C ALA A 58 44.60 44.87 -22.61
N VAL A 59 43.99 45.40 -23.67
CA VAL A 59 42.69 44.95 -24.16
C VAL A 59 42.86 43.51 -24.66
N ALA A 60 42.55 42.54 -23.80
CA ALA A 60 42.33 41.16 -24.19
C ALA A 60 40.82 40.97 -24.39
N GLN A 61 40.42 40.71 -25.64
CA GLN A 61 39.07 40.28 -25.98
C GLN A 61 38.77 38.95 -25.28
N GLY A 62 37.90 39.01 -24.27
CA GLY A 62 37.42 37.84 -23.53
C GLY A 62 36.77 38.26 -22.21
N ASP A 63 35.89 39.25 -22.25
CA ASP A 63 35.39 39.93 -21.04
C ASP A 63 34.25 39.13 -20.39
N THR A 64 34.50 37.87 -20.02
CA THR A 64 33.54 37.08 -19.22
C THR A 64 33.51 37.65 -17.81
N ARG A 65 32.32 37.95 -17.30
CA ARG A 65 32.11 38.46 -15.94
C ARG A 65 31.79 37.31 -15.01
N ASP A 66 32.47 37.25 -13.88
CA ASP A 66 32.20 36.24 -12.87
C ASP A 66 31.05 36.68 -11.96
N VAL A 67 30.03 35.83 -11.84
CA VAL A 67 28.85 36.04 -11.00
C VAL A 67 28.81 34.95 -9.93
N SER A 68 28.78 35.35 -8.67
CA SER A 68 28.61 34.42 -7.54
C SER A 68 27.15 34.00 -7.44
N VAL A 69 26.84 32.73 -7.69
CA VAL A 69 25.47 32.20 -7.63
C VAL A 69 25.29 31.38 -6.36
N THR A 70 24.24 31.70 -5.59
CA THR A 70 23.81 30.94 -4.42
C THR A 70 22.38 30.45 -4.61
N ILE A 71 22.16 29.15 -4.53
CA ILE A 71 20.83 28.54 -4.67
C ILE A 71 20.49 27.74 -3.42
N THR A 72 19.36 28.08 -2.80
CA THR A 72 18.83 27.41 -1.61
C THR A 72 17.47 26.78 -1.89
N SER A 73 17.07 25.81 -1.08
CA SER A 73 15.71 25.27 -1.13
C SER A 73 15.17 24.95 0.26
N ASP A 74 13.86 24.83 0.33
CA ASP A 74 13.13 24.28 1.47
C ASP A 74 12.28 23.08 1.01
N PRO A 75 12.53 21.85 1.52
CA PRO A 75 13.66 21.46 2.36
C PRO A 75 15.03 21.53 1.62
N PRO A 76 16.16 21.56 2.35
CA PRO A 76 17.51 21.56 1.74
C PRO A 76 17.89 20.17 1.19
N GLY A 77 18.92 20.11 0.34
CA GLY A 77 19.47 18.88 -0.23
C GLY A 77 19.01 18.55 -1.65
N ALA A 78 18.30 19.46 -2.30
CA ALA A 78 17.82 19.29 -3.68
C ALA A 78 18.99 19.38 -4.67
N GLN A 79 19.01 18.50 -5.69
CA GLN A 79 19.93 18.61 -6.80
C GLN A 79 19.63 19.87 -7.62
N VAL A 80 20.67 20.61 -7.96
CA VAL A 80 20.59 21.81 -8.78
C VAL A 80 21.15 21.48 -10.16
N ALA A 81 20.32 21.58 -11.19
CA ALA A 81 20.73 21.46 -12.58
C ALA A 81 20.69 22.82 -13.29
N ASP A 82 21.68 23.07 -14.14
CA ASP A 82 21.75 24.26 -14.98
C ASP A 82 20.72 24.22 -16.13
N PRO A 83 20.60 25.29 -16.95
CA PRO A 83 19.69 25.28 -18.10
C PRO A 83 19.95 24.18 -19.13
N GLY A 84 21.18 23.64 -19.18
CA GLY A 84 21.57 22.52 -20.04
C GLY A 84 21.27 21.15 -19.44
N GLY A 85 20.74 21.09 -18.21
CA GLY A 85 20.45 19.86 -17.48
C GLY A 85 21.66 19.25 -16.76
N GLN A 86 22.81 19.95 -16.72
CA GLN A 86 23.99 19.48 -16.00
C GLN A 86 23.83 19.78 -14.50
N VAL A 87 24.05 18.76 -13.65
CA VAL A 87 24.02 18.94 -12.19
C VAL A 87 25.25 19.72 -11.73
N VAL A 88 25.02 20.87 -11.10
CA VAL A 88 26.05 21.79 -10.60
C VAL A 88 26.26 21.70 -9.08
N GLY A 89 25.35 21.04 -8.34
CA GLY A 89 25.49 20.83 -6.91
C GLY A 89 24.19 20.41 -6.21
N THR A 90 24.15 20.55 -4.89
CA THR A 90 22.97 20.32 -4.05
C THR A 90 22.72 21.51 -3.13
N THR A 91 21.47 21.87 -2.86
CA THR A 91 21.14 23.02 -2.02
C THR A 91 21.56 22.83 -0.55
N PRO A 92 22.16 23.83 0.12
CA PRO A 92 22.62 25.11 -0.43
C PRO A 92 23.81 24.94 -1.38
N ALA A 93 23.67 25.37 -2.62
CA ALA A 93 24.71 25.31 -3.65
C ALA A 93 25.31 26.70 -3.86
N MET A 94 26.63 26.78 -3.91
CA MET A 94 27.39 28.00 -4.20
C MET A 94 28.41 27.72 -5.29
N PHE A 95 28.40 28.49 -6.37
CA PHE A 95 29.33 28.36 -7.48
C PHE A 95 29.51 29.68 -8.21
N VAL A 96 30.62 29.80 -8.95
CA VAL A 96 30.90 30.96 -9.81
C VAL A 96 30.47 30.64 -11.23
N LEU A 97 29.73 31.56 -11.83
CA LEU A 97 29.32 31.49 -13.22
C LEU A 97 30.05 32.56 -14.03
N SER A 98 30.84 32.14 -15.02
CA SER A 98 31.47 33.07 -15.97
C SER A 98 30.50 33.37 -17.13
N VAL A 99 30.10 34.63 -17.24
CA VAL A 99 29.02 35.08 -18.13
C VAL A 99 29.61 35.96 -19.22
N PRO A 100 29.47 35.60 -20.51
CA PRO A 100 29.92 36.49 -21.58
C PRO A 100 29.06 37.76 -21.62
N PRO A 101 29.58 38.92 -22.10
CA PRO A 101 28.85 40.18 -22.11
C PRO A 101 27.53 40.13 -22.88
N SER A 102 27.44 39.25 -23.88
CA SER A 102 26.21 39.00 -24.65
C SER A 102 25.07 38.40 -23.83
N GLU A 103 25.39 37.78 -22.70
CA GLU A 103 24.43 37.11 -21.80
C GLU A 103 24.20 37.87 -20.49
N ALA A 104 24.92 38.97 -20.26
CA ALA A 104 24.69 39.84 -19.13
C ALA A 104 23.27 40.45 -19.20
N GLY A 105 22.53 40.39 -18.09
CA GLY A 105 21.14 40.85 -18.00
C GLY A 105 20.11 39.87 -18.57
N GLN A 106 20.53 38.70 -19.08
CA GLN A 106 19.60 37.65 -19.46
C GLN A 106 19.08 36.88 -18.23
N GLU A 107 17.84 36.41 -18.31
CA GLU A 107 17.27 35.50 -17.32
C GLU A 107 17.80 34.09 -17.54
N ARG A 108 18.23 33.44 -16.47
CA ARG A 108 18.63 32.04 -16.46
C ARG A 108 17.74 31.25 -15.53
N THR A 109 17.53 29.97 -15.88
CA THR A 109 16.65 29.05 -15.18
C THR A 109 17.44 27.85 -14.68
N TRP A 110 17.36 27.56 -13.38
CA TRP A 110 17.88 26.35 -12.78
C TRP A 110 16.73 25.44 -12.36
N THR A 111 16.99 24.15 -12.41
CA THR A 111 16.03 23.12 -12.02
C THR A 111 16.45 22.52 -10.69
N LEU A 112 15.54 22.53 -9.72
CA LEU A 112 15.69 21.92 -8.41
C LEU A 112 14.91 20.61 -8.38
N SER A 113 15.60 19.51 -8.10
CA SER A 113 15.00 18.18 -7.99
C SER A 113 15.35 17.55 -6.66
N LEU A 114 14.33 17.12 -5.92
CA LEU A 114 14.48 16.37 -4.67
C LEU A 114 13.55 15.15 -4.73
N PRO A 115 13.99 13.95 -4.31
CA PRO A 115 13.12 12.79 -4.27
C PRO A 115 11.83 13.08 -3.50
N GLU A 116 10.71 12.53 -4.00
CA GLU A 116 9.38 12.69 -3.38
C GLU A 116 8.84 14.12 -3.36
N HIS A 117 9.46 15.06 -4.10
CA HIS A 117 9.02 16.46 -4.21
C HIS A 117 8.82 16.85 -5.68
N GLU A 118 7.92 17.80 -5.93
CA GLU A 118 7.73 18.36 -7.26
C GLU A 118 8.99 19.09 -7.72
N GLU A 119 9.36 18.92 -8.99
CA GLU A 119 10.50 19.63 -9.57
C GLU A 119 10.17 21.12 -9.68
N VAL A 120 11.07 21.98 -9.20
CA VAL A 120 10.87 23.43 -9.15
C VAL A 120 11.91 24.10 -10.03
N ARG A 121 11.48 25.05 -10.85
CA ARG A 121 12.38 25.92 -11.62
C ARG A 121 12.52 27.25 -10.90
N VAL A 122 13.75 27.64 -10.64
CA VAL A 122 14.09 28.97 -10.10
C VAL A 122 14.75 29.78 -11.20
N THR A 123 14.31 31.01 -11.39
CA THR A 123 14.85 31.91 -12.43
C THR A 123 15.46 33.15 -11.82
N GLY A 124 16.48 33.70 -12.48
CA GLY A 124 17.13 34.92 -12.06
C GLY A 124 17.85 35.62 -13.20
N THR A 125 17.84 36.96 -13.18
CA THR A 125 18.62 37.76 -14.13
C THR A 125 20.07 37.81 -13.73
N VAL A 126 20.96 37.45 -14.65
CA VAL A 126 22.39 37.38 -14.37
C VAL A 126 23.01 38.76 -14.55
N THR A 127 23.13 39.51 -13.45
CA THR A 127 23.83 40.81 -13.39
C THR A 127 25.22 40.65 -12.78
N GLU A 128 26.00 41.73 -12.75
CA GLU A 128 27.28 41.76 -12.04
C GLU A 128 27.11 41.46 -10.54
N GLY A 129 28.11 40.85 -9.93
CA GLY A 129 28.17 40.59 -8.50
C GLY A 129 27.61 39.22 -8.11
N ALA A 130 26.44 39.21 -7.48
CA ALA A 130 25.85 38.01 -6.88
C ALA A 130 24.39 37.79 -7.28
N LEU A 131 24.03 36.52 -7.51
CA LEU A 131 22.66 36.07 -7.75
C LEU A 131 22.26 35.08 -6.66
N VAL A 132 21.20 35.40 -5.91
CA VAL A 132 20.67 34.54 -4.85
C VAL A 132 19.28 34.06 -5.22
N LEU A 133 19.09 32.74 -5.27
CA LEU A 133 17.83 32.11 -5.61
C LEU A 133 17.37 31.19 -4.48
N HIS A 134 16.05 31.06 -4.37
CA HIS A 134 15.41 30.22 -3.38
C HIS A 134 14.22 29.48 -4.01
N GLY A 135 14.16 28.17 -3.80
CA GLY A 135 13.04 27.32 -4.26
C GLY A 135 12.29 26.66 -3.11
N GLN A 136 10.97 26.58 -3.23
CA GLN A 136 10.10 25.90 -2.28
C GLN A 136 9.64 24.59 -2.92
N LEU A 137 10.13 23.46 -2.43
CA LEU A 137 9.84 22.13 -2.96
C LEU A 137 8.64 21.55 -2.23
N THR A 138 7.53 21.36 -2.94
CA THR A 138 6.33 20.76 -2.38
C THR A 138 6.47 19.24 -2.38
N PRO A 139 6.20 18.53 -1.27
CA PRO A 139 6.11 17.08 -1.28
C PRO A 139 5.04 16.63 -2.29
N ILE A 140 5.38 15.66 -3.13
CA ILE A 140 4.38 15.00 -3.97
C ILE A 140 3.44 14.25 -3.01
N GLY A 141 2.14 14.47 -3.14
CA GLY A 141 1.15 13.74 -2.35
C GLY A 141 1.24 12.22 -2.59
N PRO A 142 0.64 11.41 -1.71
CA PRO A 142 0.56 9.98 -1.97
C PRO A 142 -0.17 9.75 -3.30
N THR A 143 0.32 8.80 -4.09
CA THR A 143 -0.40 8.37 -5.29
C THR A 143 -1.53 7.45 -4.82
N VAL A 144 -2.74 7.73 -5.28
CA VAL A 144 -3.95 6.96 -4.97
C VAL A 144 -4.40 6.24 -6.24
N VAL A 145 -4.56 4.93 -6.14
CA VAL A 145 -5.11 4.08 -7.20
C VAL A 145 -6.48 3.60 -6.74
N ASP A 146 -7.52 4.01 -7.47
CA ASP A 146 -8.91 3.60 -7.25
C ASP A 146 -9.44 2.97 -8.53
N VAL A 147 -9.51 1.64 -8.56
CA VAL A 147 -10.01 0.88 -9.72
C VAL A 147 -10.98 -0.21 -9.29
N SER A 148 -11.98 -0.45 -10.14
CA SER A 148 -13.00 -1.46 -9.89
C SER A 148 -13.30 -2.27 -11.14
N ALA A 149 -13.67 -3.54 -10.95
CA ALA A 149 -14.26 -4.39 -11.98
C ALA A 149 -15.70 -4.72 -11.56
N GLU A 150 -16.66 -4.48 -12.44
CA GLU A 150 -18.11 -4.60 -12.15
C GLU A 150 -18.85 -5.53 -13.15
N GLU A 151 -18.11 -6.21 -14.03
CA GLU A 151 -18.70 -7.15 -14.99
C GLU A 151 -19.03 -8.48 -14.32
N ALA A 152 -20.22 -8.54 -13.72
CA ALA A 152 -20.65 -9.65 -12.87
C ALA A 152 -20.41 -11.04 -13.49
N GLN A 153 -19.78 -11.92 -12.72
CA GLN A 153 -19.47 -13.30 -13.13
C GLN A 153 -20.30 -14.31 -12.34
N PRO A 154 -20.85 -15.36 -12.97
CA PRO A 154 -21.63 -16.37 -12.26
C PRO A 154 -20.73 -17.23 -11.36
N ILE A 155 -21.15 -17.41 -10.12
CA ILE A 155 -20.59 -18.39 -9.19
C ILE A 155 -21.48 -19.64 -9.26
N ARG A 156 -20.90 -20.74 -9.75
CA ARG A 156 -21.55 -22.05 -9.83
C ARG A 156 -20.85 -23.03 -8.92
N ASP A 157 -21.60 -24.02 -8.46
CA ASP A 157 -21.11 -25.14 -7.66
C ASP A 157 -19.81 -25.71 -8.23
N TYR A 158 -18.79 -25.84 -7.37
CA TYR A 158 -17.47 -26.39 -7.73
C TYR A 158 -16.73 -25.65 -8.84
N GLN A 159 -17.10 -24.40 -9.12
CA GLN A 159 -16.45 -23.53 -10.09
C GLN A 159 -15.88 -22.27 -9.42
N SER A 160 -15.11 -21.51 -10.20
CA SER A 160 -14.59 -20.20 -9.79
C SER A 160 -15.11 -19.09 -10.68
N ALA A 161 -15.46 -17.97 -10.07
CA ALA A 161 -15.65 -16.69 -10.73
C ALA A 161 -14.44 -15.80 -10.46
N ALA A 162 -14.05 -14.96 -11.41
CA ALA A 162 -12.93 -14.04 -11.24
C ALA A 162 -13.20 -12.68 -11.84
N LEU A 163 -12.78 -11.63 -11.14
CA LEU A 163 -12.76 -10.26 -11.62
C LEU A 163 -11.33 -9.74 -11.51
N ALA A 164 -10.92 -8.91 -12.46
CA ALA A 164 -9.56 -8.39 -12.50
C ALA A 164 -9.54 -6.93 -12.93
N VAL A 165 -8.54 -6.22 -12.40
CA VAL A 165 -8.26 -4.82 -12.71
C VAL A 165 -6.77 -4.68 -13.09
N GLU A 166 -6.47 -3.73 -13.96
CA GLU A 166 -5.09 -3.39 -14.34
C GLU A 166 -4.70 -2.08 -13.65
N VAL A 167 -3.54 -2.08 -12.99
CA VAL A 167 -2.96 -0.89 -12.34
C VAL A 167 -1.69 -0.50 -13.08
N ALA A 168 -1.61 0.75 -13.57
CA ALA A 168 -0.50 1.20 -14.42
C ALA A 168 0.63 1.84 -13.61
N GLU A 169 0.28 2.52 -12.52
CA GLU A 169 1.15 3.18 -11.57
C GLU A 169 2.09 2.14 -10.95
N ALA A 170 3.39 2.44 -10.85
CA ALA A 170 4.28 1.69 -9.95
C ALA A 170 4.82 2.61 -8.89
N CYS A 171 4.52 2.20 -7.67
CA CYS A 171 4.95 2.81 -6.45
C CYS A 171 4.85 1.72 -5.36
N ALA A 172 5.53 1.95 -4.24
CA ALA A 172 5.52 1.03 -3.11
C ALA A 172 4.23 1.20 -2.29
N ILE A 173 3.43 0.14 -2.16
CA ILE A 173 2.17 0.14 -1.41
C ILE A 173 2.42 0.53 0.05
N THR A 174 1.79 1.61 0.50
CA THR A 174 1.76 2.04 1.90
C THR A 174 0.43 1.70 2.57
N GLU A 175 -0.68 1.78 1.82
CA GLU A 175 -2.02 1.37 2.23
C GLU A 175 -2.70 0.58 1.11
N ALA A 176 -3.57 -0.36 1.47
CA ALA A 176 -4.35 -1.14 0.53
C ALA A 176 -5.69 -1.50 1.17
N GLU A 177 -6.77 -1.30 0.43
CA GLU A 177 -8.11 -1.81 0.73
C GLU A 177 -8.64 -2.57 -0.48
N LEU A 178 -9.07 -3.81 -0.27
CA LEU A 178 -9.56 -4.70 -1.31
C LEU A 178 -11.00 -5.10 -0.99
N GLY A 179 -11.94 -4.66 -1.82
CA GLY A 179 -13.37 -4.85 -1.62
C GLY A 179 -13.97 -5.91 -2.54
N VAL A 180 -14.98 -6.63 -2.05
CA VAL A 180 -15.83 -7.49 -2.87
C VAL A 180 -17.31 -7.25 -2.58
N ASP A 181 -18.13 -7.37 -3.63
CA ASP A 181 -19.59 -7.54 -3.54
C ASP A 181 -19.97 -8.85 -4.23
N ILE A 182 -20.55 -9.76 -3.45
CA ILE A 182 -20.93 -11.10 -3.90
C ILE A 182 -22.37 -11.35 -3.50
N ARG A 183 -23.20 -11.77 -4.46
CA ARG A 183 -24.48 -12.38 -4.18
C ARG A 183 -24.29 -13.88 -4.12
N HIS A 184 -24.69 -14.51 -3.02
CA HIS A 184 -24.61 -15.97 -2.88
C HIS A 184 -25.63 -16.43 -1.84
N THR A 185 -26.21 -17.61 -2.04
CA THR A 185 -27.20 -18.15 -1.11
C THR A 185 -26.57 -18.72 0.17
N PHE A 186 -25.28 -19.05 0.14
CA PHE A 186 -24.52 -19.54 1.31
C PHE A 186 -23.04 -19.11 1.26
N VAL A 187 -22.64 -18.13 2.06
CA VAL A 187 -21.27 -17.56 2.04
C VAL A 187 -20.22 -18.54 2.58
N GLY A 188 -20.61 -19.46 3.45
CA GLY A 188 -19.72 -20.48 4.01
C GLY A 188 -19.16 -21.47 2.99
N ASP A 189 -19.68 -21.48 1.77
CA ASP A 189 -19.16 -22.33 0.69
C ASP A 189 -17.98 -21.67 -0.02
N LEU A 190 -17.86 -20.35 0.13
CA LEU A 190 -16.92 -19.55 -0.63
C LEU A 190 -15.51 -19.60 -0.06
N ARG A 191 -14.55 -19.72 -0.96
CA ARG A 191 -13.13 -19.44 -0.73
C ARG A 191 -12.71 -18.30 -1.64
N ILE A 192 -12.19 -17.24 -1.03
CA ILE A 192 -11.84 -15.99 -1.71
C ILE A 192 -10.32 -15.85 -1.70
N VAL A 193 -9.76 -15.70 -2.89
CA VAL A 193 -8.32 -15.67 -3.14
C VAL A 193 -7.99 -14.42 -3.95
N LEU A 194 -7.04 -13.64 -3.47
CA LEU A 194 -6.41 -12.59 -4.26
C LEU A 194 -5.20 -13.16 -4.97
N ARG A 195 -5.15 -13.06 -6.28
CA ARG A 195 -3.93 -13.25 -7.07
C ARG A 195 -3.30 -11.90 -7.35
N THR A 196 -2.08 -11.71 -6.85
CA THR A 196 -1.31 -10.47 -7.00
C THR A 196 -0.65 -10.39 -8.38
N PRO A 197 -0.20 -9.19 -8.80
CA PRO A 197 0.56 -9.02 -10.05
C PRO A 197 1.84 -9.86 -10.15
N TRP A 198 2.43 -10.25 -9.02
CA TRP A 198 3.60 -11.12 -8.95
C TRP A 198 3.25 -12.60 -8.78
N SER A 199 2.02 -12.99 -9.12
CA SER A 199 1.53 -14.38 -9.14
C SER A 199 1.54 -15.09 -7.78
N GLU A 200 1.43 -14.33 -6.68
CA GLU A 200 1.18 -14.90 -5.36
C GLU A 200 -0.32 -14.98 -5.08
N ASP A 201 -0.79 -16.11 -4.55
CA ASP A 201 -2.18 -16.33 -4.19
C ASP A 201 -2.35 -16.16 -2.67
N LEU A 202 -3.04 -15.08 -2.26
CA LEU A 202 -3.36 -14.77 -0.87
C LEU A 202 -4.81 -15.20 -0.56
N VAL A 203 -4.98 -16.18 0.31
CA VAL A 203 -6.32 -16.65 0.71
C VAL A 203 -6.90 -15.70 1.75
N LEU A 204 -7.79 -14.80 1.32
CA LEU A 204 -8.39 -13.78 2.19
C LEU A 204 -9.42 -14.37 3.15
N GLN A 205 -10.20 -15.34 2.65
CA GLN A 205 -11.21 -16.04 3.43
C GLN A 205 -11.40 -17.46 2.89
N ARG A 206 -11.68 -18.41 3.80
CA ARG A 206 -12.00 -19.79 3.49
C ARG A 206 -13.14 -20.29 4.36
N HIS A 207 -14.31 -20.51 3.76
CA HIS A 207 -15.50 -21.08 4.41
C HIS A 207 -15.91 -20.38 5.71
N GLN A 208 -15.81 -19.06 5.73
CA GLN A 208 -16.28 -18.25 6.86
C GLN A 208 -17.67 -17.68 6.54
N GLY A 209 -18.38 -17.20 7.57
CA GLY A 209 -19.69 -16.58 7.40
C GLY A 209 -20.87 -17.56 7.46
N GLY A 210 -20.64 -18.87 7.32
CA GLY A 210 -21.68 -19.90 7.47
C GLY A 210 -22.86 -19.69 6.52
N GLY A 211 -24.08 -19.92 6.99
CA GLY A 211 -25.29 -19.81 6.16
C GLY A 211 -25.76 -18.39 5.85
N ARG A 212 -24.92 -17.37 6.06
CA ARG A 212 -25.22 -16.00 5.64
C ARG A 212 -25.38 -15.94 4.12
N ARG A 213 -26.28 -15.08 3.67
CA ARG A 213 -26.50 -14.77 2.26
C ARG A 213 -25.76 -13.49 1.92
N ASN A 214 -25.15 -13.47 0.74
CA ASN A 214 -24.38 -12.37 0.19
C ASN A 214 -23.18 -11.95 1.06
N LEU A 215 -22.16 -11.40 0.42
CA LEU A 215 -20.97 -10.91 1.10
C LEU A 215 -20.57 -9.57 0.49
N ARG A 216 -20.62 -8.52 1.31
CA ARG A 216 -19.87 -7.28 1.10
C ARG A 216 -18.77 -7.26 2.15
N ARG A 217 -17.51 -7.24 1.71
CA ARG A 217 -16.36 -7.24 2.62
C ARG A 217 -15.20 -6.50 1.99
N THR A 218 -14.52 -5.73 2.83
CA THR A 218 -13.24 -5.10 2.52
C THR A 218 -12.18 -5.72 3.43
N TRP A 219 -10.99 -5.96 2.89
CA TRP A 219 -9.80 -6.33 3.63
C TRP A 219 -8.75 -5.23 3.49
N ASP A 220 -7.97 -5.01 4.52
CA ASP A 220 -6.91 -4.01 4.55
C ASP A 220 -5.55 -4.60 4.98
N LEU A 221 -4.51 -3.76 5.06
CA LEU A 221 -3.17 -4.21 5.44
C LEU A 221 -3.02 -4.61 6.91
N ASP A 222 -4.03 -4.41 7.76
CA ASP A 222 -4.05 -4.91 9.13
C ASP A 222 -4.59 -6.35 9.19
N ASP A 223 -5.30 -6.81 8.14
CA ASP A 223 -5.54 -8.23 7.92
C ASP A 223 -4.20 -8.95 7.63
N ARG A 224 -3.88 -9.96 8.44
CA ARG A 224 -2.62 -10.72 8.34
C ARG A 224 -2.35 -11.25 6.93
N GLN A 225 -3.40 -11.62 6.21
CA GLN A 225 -3.36 -12.16 4.85
C GLN A 225 -2.81 -11.16 3.83
N LEU A 226 -2.94 -9.85 4.09
CA LEU A 226 -2.50 -8.79 3.18
C LEU A 226 -1.21 -8.09 3.65
N SER A 227 -0.69 -8.43 4.83
CA SER A 227 0.52 -7.81 5.37
C SER A 227 1.75 -7.87 4.43
N SER A 228 1.84 -8.90 3.57
CA SER A 228 2.92 -9.06 2.58
C SER A 228 2.84 -8.09 1.40
N LEU A 229 1.73 -7.35 1.24
CA LEU A 229 1.59 -6.33 0.20
C LEU A 229 2.38 -5.06 0.50
N ARG A 230 2.66 -4.76 1.78
CA ARG A 230 3.39 -3.54 2.18
C ARG A 230 4.74 -3.45 1.47
N GLY A 231 4.99 -2.30 0.83
CA GLY A 231 6.22 -2.02 0.09
C GLY A 231 6.32 -2.70 -1.29
N ARG A 232 5.36 -3.52 -1.69
CA ARG A 232 5.33 -4.14 -3.04
C ARG A 232 4.87 -3.10 -4.07
N SER A 233 5.17 -3.38 -5.34
CA SER A 233 4.69 -2.55 -6.46
C SER A 233 3.18 -2.64 -6.58
N THR A 234 2.51 -1.50 -6.75
CA THR A 234 1.09 -1.42 -7.16
C THR A 234 0.84 -1.95 -8.58
N ARG A 235 1.82 -1.78 -9.49
CA ARG A 235 1.68 -2.08 -10.92
C ARG A 235 1.35 -3.54 -11.24
N GLY A 236 0.42 -3.68 -12.17
CA GLY A 236 0.10 -4.92 -12.88
C GLY A 236 -1.33 -5.40 -12.62
N ARG A 237 -1.60 -6.65 -12.97
CA ARG A 237 -2.94 -7.24 -12.91
C ARG A 237 -3.26 -7.78 -11.52
N TRP A 238 -4.27 -7.23 -10.89
CA TRP A 238 -4.85 -7.75 -9.65
C TRP A 238 -6.08 -8.56 -9.99
N THR A 239 -6.17 -9.80 -9.51
CA THR A 239 -7.32 -10.68 -9.80
C THR A 239 -7.90 -11.22 -8.50
N MET A 240 -9.17 -10.94 -8.25
CA MET A 240 -9.94 -11.57 -7.19
C MET A 240 -10.64 -12.81 -7.73
N ILE A 241 -10.46 -13.94 -7.04
CA ILE A 241 -11.01 -15.24 -7.44
C ILE A 241 -11.91 -15.74 -6.31
N VAL A 242 -13.17 -16.01 -6.64
CA VAL A 242 -14.16 -16.58 -5.74
C VAL A 242 -14.42 -18.02 -6.18
N HIS A 243 -14.05 -18.97 -5.35
CA HIS A 243 -14.38 -20.38 -5.53
C HIS A 243 -15.62 -20.71 -4.71
N ASP A 244 -16.57 -21.40 -5.32
CA ASP A 244 -17.55 -22.17 -4.58
C ASP A 244 -17.03 -23.61 -4.48
N ASP A 245 -16.63 -24.04 -3.27
CA ASP A 245 -16.13 -25.39 -3.05
C ASP A 245 -17.23 -26.36 -2.52
N ALA A 246 -18.50 -25.95 -2.57
CA ALA A 246 -19.66 -26.76 -2.24
C ALA A 246 -20.67 -26.78 -3.40
N GLY A 247 -21.85 -27.35 -3.15
CA GLY A 247 -22.93 -27.32 -4.13
C GLY A 247 -24.29 -27.15 -3.47
N ALA A 248 -25.32 -27.07 -4.32
CA ALA A 248 -26.70 -26.67 -4.03
C ALA A 248 -26.94 -25.16 -3.87
N ASP A 249 -25.89 -24.36 -3.80
CA ASP A 249 -25.94 -22.91 -3.61
C ASP A 249 -25.19 -22.24 -4.78
N GLN A 250 -25.74 -21.15 -5.32
CA GLN A 250 -25.17 -20.43 -6.47
C GLN A 250 -25.32 -18.94 -6.28
N GLY A 251 -24.62 -18.17 -7.11
CA GLY A 251 -24.72 -16.73 -7.09
C GLY A 251 -23.92 -16.03 -8.17
N SER A 252 -23.49 -14.81 -7.86
CA SER A 252 -22.76 -13.93 -8.76
C SER A 252 -21.71 -13.14 -7.99
N PHE A 253 -20.51 -13.08 -8.56
CA PHE A 253 -19.47 -12.15 -8.13
C PHE A 253 -19.70 -10.83 -8.86
N GLU A 254 -20.23 -9.84 -8.16
CA GLU A 254 -20.75 -8.61 -8.77
C GLU A 254 -19.65 -7.56 -8.96
N ARG A 255 -18.76 -7.41 -7.97
CA ARG A 255 -17.77 -6.32 -7.97
C ARG A 255 -16.50 -6.65 -7.21
N PHE A 256 -15.37 -6.20 -7.75
CA PHE A 256 -14.05 -6.19 -7.12
C PHE A 256 -13.51 -4.77 -7.10
N ASP A 257 -13.15 -4.27 -5.92
CA ASP A 257 -12.58 -2.94 -5.69
C ASP A 257 -11.13 -3.05 -5.23
N VAL A 258 -10.28 -2.19 -5.78
CA VAL A 258 -8.88 -2.03 -5.38
C VAL A 258 -8.63 -0.56 -5.11
N HIS A 259 -8.40 -0.22 -3.85
CA HIS A 259 -7.94 1.08 -3.40
C HIS A 259 -6.51 0.90 -2.86
N LEU A 260 -5.53 1.57 -3.45
CA LEU A 260 -4.13 1.53 -3.02
C LEU A 260 -3.62 2.95 -2.81
N VAL A 261 -2.89 3.14 -1.72
CA VAL A 261 -2.13 4.37 -1.47
C VAL A 261 -0.66 3.99 -1.48
N CYS A 262 0.17 4.80 -2.12
CA CYS A 262 1.59 4.55 -2.22
C CYS A 262 2.42 5.84 -2.20
N ALA A 263 3.66 5.72 -1.73
CA ALA A 263 4.60 6.83 -1.73
C ALA A 263 5.07 7.14 -3.16
N PRO A 264 5.11 8.42 -3.56
CA PRO A 264 5.66 8.82 -4.86
C PRO A 264 7.15 8.51 -4.93
N GLY A 265 7.65 8.08 -6.10
CA GLY A 265 9.09 7.96 -6.36
C GLY A 265 9.79 6.68 -5.84
N GLY A 266 9.11 5.82 -5.08
CA GLY A 266 9.64 4.52 -4.71
C GLY A 266 9.55 3.54 -5.89
N VAL A 267 10.62 3.39 -6.68
CA VAL A 267 10.75 2.28 -7.64
C VAL A 267 10.71 0.99 -6.82
N ALA A 268 9.54 0.36 -6.76
CA ALA A 268 9.35 -0.91 -6.10
C ALA A 268 10.35 -1.92 -6.68
N VAL A 269 11.04 -2.64 -5.79
CA VAL A 269 11.95 -3.72 -6.19
C VAL A 269 11.13 -4.75 -6.95
N ALA A 270 11.24 -4.75 -8.28
CA ALA A 270 10.65 -5.77 -9.11
C ALA A 270 11.33 -7.11 -8.77
N PRO A 271 10.58 -8.16 -8.40
CA PRO A 271 11.15 -9.50 -8.50
C PRO A 271 11.44 -9.74 -9.98
N THR A 272 12.70 -10.05 -10.27
CA THR A 272 13.14 -10.53 -11.58
C THR A 272 12.26 -11.72 -11.96
N PRO A 273 11.67 -11.77 -13.16
CA PRO A 273 10.98 -12.98 -13.61
C PRO A 273 12.02 -14.08 -13.74
N SER A 274 12.02 -15.02 -12.79
CA SER A 274 12.79 -16.26 -12.91
C SER A 274 12.20 -17.03 -14.09
N GLU A 275 12.96 -17.07 -15.17
CA GLU A 275 12.71 -17.84 -16.38
C GLU A 275 12.51 -19.32 -16.00
N ALA A 276 11.25 -19.71 -15.82
CA ALA A 276 10.87 -21.10 -15.63
C ALA A 276 10.98 -21.80 -16.99
N THR A 277 11.99 -22.64 -17.11
CA THR A 277 12.20 -23.58 -18.22
C THR A 277 10.90 -24.36 -18.51
N PRO A 278 10.44 -24.46 -19.76
CA PRO A 278 9.19 -25.13 -20.08
C PRO A 278 9.39 -26.65 -19.92
N THR A 279 8.81 -27.22 -18.87
CA THR A 279 8.62 -28.68 -18.81
C THR A 279 7.39 -29.02 -19.62
N GLN A 280 7.59 -29.80 -20.68
CA GLN A 280 6.53 -30.25 -21.58
C GLN A 280 5.39 -30.92 -20.80
N VAL A 281 4.18 -30.42 -20.99
CA VAL A 281 2.95 -31.06 -20.53
C VAL A 281 2.65 -32.21 -21.49
N VAL A 282 2.86 -33.43 -21.01
CA VAL A 282 2.24 -34.63 -21.61
C VAL A 282 0.77 -34.63 -21.18
N SER A 283 -0.14 -34.48 -22.14
CA SER A 283 -1.59 -34.58 -21.94
C SER A 283 -2.00 -35.93 -21.34
N PRO A 284 -2.85 -35.99 -20.30
CA PRO A 284 -3.60 -37.20 -20.02
C PRO A 284 -4.92 -37.24 -20.81
N SER A 285 -5.11 -38.37 -21.47
CA SER A 285 -6.33 -38.84 -22.13
C SER A 285 -7.53 -38.87 -21.16
N PRO A 286 -8.79 -38.68 -21.61
CA PRO A 286 -9.95 -38.73 -20.72
C PRO A 286 -10.26 -40.18 -20.33
N SER A 287 -10.53 -40.43 -19.05
CA SER A 287 -11.09 -41.69 -18.57
C SER A 287 -12.31 -41.48 -17.66
N PRO A 288 -13.21 -42.47 -17.60
CA PRO A 288 -14.64 -42.25 -17.42
C PRO A 288 -15.09 -42.21 -15.95
N SER A 289 -16.32 -41.71 -15.76
CA SER A 289 -17.04 -41.58 -14.49
C SER A 289 -16.87 -42.73 -13.49
N PRO A 290 -16.73 -42.46 -12.18
CA PRO A 290 -16.57 -43.50 -11.18
C PRO A 290 -17.91 -44.10 -10.74
N SER A 291 -17.97 -45.44 -10.69
CA SER A 291 -18.88 -46.21 -9.82
C SER A 291 -18.21 -46.47 -8.45
N PRO A 292 -18.98 -46.67 -7.36
CA PRO A 292 -18.49 -46.48 -6.00
C PRO A 292 -18.00 -47.80 -5.38
N SER A 293 -16.69 -47.97 -5.26
CA SER A 293 -16.04 -48.92 -4.33
C SER A 293 -14.57 -48.49 -4.14
N GLY A 294 -14.36 -47.36 -3.47
CA GLY A 294 -13.02 -46.86 -3.15
C GLY A 294 -12.52 -47.30 -1.77
N PRO A 295 -11.19 -47.34 -1.54
CA PRO A 295 -10.61 -47.64 -0.22
C PRO A 295 -11.10 -46.65 0.84
N ILE A 296 -11.37 -47.14 2.06
CA ILE A 296 -11.84 -46.31 3.19
C ILE A 296 -10.82 -45.20 3.46
N PRO A 297 -11.23 -43.92 3.43
CA PRO A 297 -10.34 -42.78 3.57
C PRO A 297 -9.85 -42.59 5.01
N ASP A 298 -8.72 -41.92 5.20
CA ASP A 298 -8.13 -41.70 6.53
C ASP A 298 -9.01 -40.82 7.44
N LEU A 299 -9.67 -39.82 6.84
CA LEU A 299 -10.71 -38.97 7.41
C LEU A 299 -11.83 -38.80 6.37
N PRO A 300 -13.08 -38.55 6.77
CA PRO A 300 -14.15 -38.30 5.81
C PRO A 300 -13.84 -37.01 5.05
N PRO A 301 -14.06 -36.97 3.73
CA PRO A 301 -13.85 -35.75 2.95
C PRO A 301 -14.74 -34.64 3.52
N ARG A 302 -14.26 -33.39 3.52
CA ARG A 302 -15.02 -32.26 4.09
C ARG A 302 -16.41 -32.11 3.46
N THR A 303 -16.56 -32.45 2.19
CA THR A 303 -17.85 -32.50 1.47
C THR A 303 -18.87 -33.42 2.15
N GLU A 304 -18.43 -34.55 2.69
CA GLU A 304 -19.28 -35.44 3.46
C GLU A 304 -19.66 -34.83 4.82
N ILE A 305 -18.69 -34.24 5.53
CA ILE A 305 -18.93 -33.61 6.83
C ILE A 305 -20.01 -32.53 6.68
N VAL A 306 -19.85 -31.68 5.66
CA VAL A 306 -20.79 -30.61 5.34
C VAL A 306 -22.14 -31.18 4.94
N ARG A 307 -22.22 -32.17 4.04
CA ARG A 307 -23.48 -32.83 3.63
C ARG A 307 -24.25 -33.41 4.81
N VAL A 308 -23.56 -34.07 5.74
CA VAL A 308 -24.19 -34.68 6.92
C VAL A 308 -24.73 -33.60 7.84
N MET A 309 -23.93 -32.56 8.13
CA MET A 309 -24.32 -31.49 9.05
C MET A 309 -25.38 -30.54 8.46
N SER A 310 -25.30 -30.23 7.17
CA SER A 310 -26.29 -29.43 6.45
C SER A 310 -27.59 -30.20 6.21
N GLY A 311 -27.53 -31.51 5.99
CA GLY A 311 -28.71 -32.38 5.85
C GLY A 311 -29.60 -32.43 7.09
N LEU A 312 -29.07 -32.06 8.27
CA LEU A 312 -29.85 -31.95 9.51
C LEU A 312 -30.67 -30.66 9.61
N ARG A 313 -30.46 -29.70 8.69
CA ARG A 313 -31.08 -28.37 8.77
C ARG A 313 -32.61 -28.40 8.87
N PRO A 314 -33.36 -29.21 8.11
CA PRO A 314 -34.82 -29.29 8.25
C PRO A 314 -35.28 -29.77 9.63
N GLN A 315 -34.47 -30.58 10.32
CA GLN A 315 -34.75 -31.08 11.67
C GLN A 315 -34.35 -30.06 12.74
N VAL A 316 -33.25 -29.34 12.50
CA VAL A 316 -32.76 -28.26 13.37
C VAL A 316 -33.67 -27.03 13.30
N GLU A 317 -34.20 -26.69 12.12
CA GLU A 317 -35.16 -25.59 11.94
C GLU A 317 -36.48 -25.83 12.69
N GLN A 318 -36.86 -27.09 12.94
CA GLN A 318 -38.01 -27.44 13.78
C GLN A 318 -37.76 -27.20 15.28
N CYS A 319 -36.49 -27.10 15.69
CA CYS A 319 -36.12 -26.77 17.06
C CYS A 319 -36.27 -25.27 17.37
N GLY A 320 -36.22 -24.40 16.36
CA GLY A 320 -36.25 -22.95 16.54
C GLY A 320 -37.62 -22.41 16.92
N ARG A 321 -37.69 -21.68 18.05
CA ARG A 321 -38.88 -20.93 18.46
C ARG A 321 -38.55 -19.47 18.75
N GLN A 322 -37.57 -19.22 19.62
CA GLN A 322 -37.12 -17.88 20.01
C GLN A 322 -35.89 -17.42 19.20
N GLY A 323 -35.33 -18.32 18.40
CA GLY A 323 -34.18 -18.10 17.52
C GLY A 323 -32.86 -17.94 18.26
N GLY A 324 -31.82 -17.51 17.54
CA GLY A 324 -30.44 -17.45 18.03
C GLY A 324 -29.57 -18.49 17.35
N ASN A 325 -28.35 -18.70 17.84
CA ASN A 325 -27.39 -19.65 17.27
C ASN A 325 -26.99 -20.75 18.24
N VAL A 326 -26.57 -21.89 17.67
CA VAL A 326 -26.05 -23.05 18.39
C VAL A 326 -24.75 -23.52 17.73
N ARG A 327 -23.61 -23.29 18.38
CA ARG A 327 -22.32 -23.88 18.00
C ARG A 327 -22.21 -25.26 18.62
N VAL A 328 -22.09 -26.27 17.77
CA VAL A 328 -22.03 -27.69 18.13
C VAL A 328 -20.61 -28.20 17.94
N LEU A 329 -20.09 -28.84 18.98
CA LEU A 329 -18.83 -29.59 18.96
C LEU A 329 -19.18 -31.08 19.07
N ALA A 330 -19.05 -31.81 17.96
CA ALA A 330 -19.42 -33.22 17.85
C ALA A 330 -18.20 -34.11 17.60
N THR A 331 -18.01 -35.15 18.40
CA THR A 331 -16.96 -36.16 18.22
C THR A 331 -17.55 -37.38 17.52
N VAL A 332 -16.95 -37.82 16.43
CA VAL A 332 -17.38 -38.94 15.58
C VAL A 332 -16.37 -40.09 15.70
N ASP A 333 -16.84 -41.29 16.01
CA ASP A 333 -16.01 -42.50 16.00
C ASP A 333 -15.78 -42.98 14.56
N GLY A 334 -14.52 -43.17 14.16
CA GLY A 334 -14.19 -43.49 12.77
C GLY A 334 -14.51 -44.93 12.34
N SER A 335 -14.52 -45.87 13.30
CA SER A 335 -14.86 -47.27 13.00
C SER A 335 -16.35 -47.46 12.66
N SER A 336 -17.21 -46.62 13.24
CA SER A 336 -18.67 -46.73 13.13
C SER A 336 -19.34 -45.56 12.41
N GLY A 337 -18.64 -44.43 12.23
CA GLY A 337 -19.18 -43.19 11.68
C GLY A 337 -20.29 -42.57 12.55
N ARG A 338 -20.38 -42.97 13.82
CA ARG A 338 -21.39 -42.48 14.77
C ARG A 338 -20.85 -41.31 15.58
N VAL A 339 -21.73 -40.36 15.87
CA VAL A 339 -21.44 -39.31 16.84
C VAL A 339 -21.46 -39.89 18.26
N THR A 340 -20.34 -39.86 18.97
CA THR A 340 -20.18 -40.40 20.34
C THR A 340 -20.32 -39.32 21.41
N ARG A 341 -19.92 -38.08 21.10
CA ARG A 341 -20.04 -36.92 22.00
C ARG A 341 -20.60 -35.73 21.24
N VAL A 342 -21.46 -34.95 21.90
CA VAL A 342 -22.01 -33.70 21.37
C VAL A 342 -22.14 -32.70 22.51
N ASN A 343 -21.47 -31.56 22.36
CA ASN A 343 -21.58 -30.39 23.22
C ASN A 343 -22.14 -29.21 22.41
N GLY A 344 -22.91 -28.35 23.08
CA GLY A 344 -23.56 -27.20 22.44
C GLY A 344 -23.38 -25.93 23.25
N SER A 345 -23.00 -24.86 22.57
CA SER A 345 -22.90 -23.50 23.11
C SER A 345 -23.64 -22.52 22.18
N GLY A 346 -23.86 -21.28 22.62
CA GLY A 346 -24.51 -20.26 21.79
C GLY A 346 -25.68 -19.55 22.47
N THR A 347 -26.28 -18.63 21.71
CA THR A 347 -27.30 -17.67 22.17
C THR A 347 -28.72 -18.22 22.20
N ALA A 348 -28.99 -19.35 21.55
CA ALA A 348 -30.32 -19.96 21.60
C ALA A 348 -30.66 -20.47 23.02
N PRO A 349 -31.94 -20.48 23.42
CA PRO A 349 -32.36 -20.98 24.72
C PRO A 349 -31.97 -22.44 24.95
N ALA A 350 -31.74 -22.81 26.22
CA ALA A 350 -31.38 -24.17 26.62
C ALA A 350 -32.25 -25.31 26.01
N PRO A 351 -33.60 -25.21 25.95
CA PRO A 351 -34.41 -26.27 25.33
C PRO A 351 -34.22 -26.40 23.82
N GLU A 352 -34.01 -25.28 23.11
CA GLU A 352 -33.77 -25.27 21.67
C GLU A 352 -32.39 -25.85 21.35
N ARG A 353 -31.35 -25.46 22.12
CA ARG A 353 -30.02 -26.08 22.04
C ARG A 353 -30.10 -27.58 22.27
N ALA A 354 -30.79 -28.04 23.32
CA ALA A 354 -30.94 -29.48 23.59
C ALA A 354 -31.67 -30.24 22.48
N CYS A 355 -32.56 -29.59 21.72
CA CYS A 355 -33.18 -30.15 20.52
C CYS A 355 -32.16 -30.31 19.39
N VAL A 356 -31.36 -29.27 19.10
CA VAL A 356 -30.28 -29.32 18.10
C VAL A 356 -29.26 -30.42 18.41
N LEU A 357 -28.81 -30.52 19.66
CA LEU A 357 -27.84 -31.56 20.05
C LEU A 357 -28.40 -32.97 19.90
N ARG A 358 -29.71 -33.19 20.09
CA ARG A 358 -30.36 -34.48 19.83
C ARG A 358 -30.42 -34.81 18.34
N ALA A 359 -30.63 -33.84 17.47
CA ALA A 359 -30.59 -34.03 16.03
C ALA A 359 -29.18 -34.42 15.57
N VAL A 360 -28.15 -33.69 16.03
CA VAL A 360 -26.75 -33.97 15.69
C VAL A 360 -26.27 -35.33 16.22
N ARG A 361 -26.72 -35.77 17.41
CA ARG A 361 -26.39 -37.12 17.93
C ARG A 361 -26.88 -38.26 17.03
N ARG A 362 -27.86 -38.03 16.15
CA ARG A 362 -28.39 -39.04 15.21
C ARG A 362 -27.67 -39.03 13.86
N ALA A 363 -26.80 -38.04 13.63
CA ALA A 363 -26.03 -37.91 12.40
C ALA A 363 -25.13 -39.13 12.15
N ARG A 364 -24.90 -39.45 10.88
CA ARG A 364 -24.06 -40.57 10.44
C ARG A 364 -23.09 -40.12 9.37
N PHE A 365 -21.85 -40.48 9.57
CA PHE A 365 -20.74 -40.27 8.64
C PHE A 365 -20.33 -41.64 8.06
N SER A 366 -19.71 -41.63 6.90
CA SER A 366 -19.00 -42.81 6.40
C SER A 366 -17.85 -43.16 7.34
N ARG A 367 -17.46 -44.42 7.34
CA ARG A 367 -16.32 -44.91 8.14
C ARG A 367 -15.02 -44.30 7.63
N PHE A 368 -14.07 -44.10 8.53
CA PHE A 368 -12.74 -43.57 8.24
C PHE A 368 -11.68 -44.20 9.16
N ARG A 369 -10.39 -44.12 8.79
CA ARG A 369 -9.34 -44.87 9.51
C ARG A 369 -8.93 -44.28 10.87
N ARG A 370 -9.07 -42.98 11.08
CA ARG A 370 -8.80 -42.37 12.40
C ARG A 370 -9.78 -42.85 13.46
N SER A 371 -9.33 -42.89 14.72
CA SER A 371 -10.18 -43.30 15.84
C SER A 371 -11.33 -42.34 16.07
N GLU A 372 -11.08 -41.02 16.01
CA GLU A 372 -12.09 -39.98 16.20
C GLU A 372 -11.88 -38.77 15.27
N LEU A 373 -12.97 -38.03 15.04
CA LEU A 373 -13.01 -36.73 14.36
C LEU A 373 -13.87 -35.74 15.16
N ASP A 374 -13.34 -34.55 15.45
CA ASP A 374 -14.12 -33.45 16.02
C ASP A 374 -14.64 -32.52 14.91
N VAL A 375 -15.95 -32.28 14.95
CA VAL A 375 -16.70 -31.42 14.02
C VAL A 375 -17.23 -30.21 14.79
N ASP A 376 -16.77 -29.03 14.40
CA ASP A 376 -17.27 -27.74 14.90
C ASP A 376 -18.19 -27.11 13.85
N TYR A 377 -19.47 -26.95 14.19
CA TYR A 377 -20.51 -26.50 13.26
C TYR A 377 -21.51 -25.60 13.95
N THR A 378 -21.86 -24.46 13.33
CA THR A 378 -22.84 -23.52 13.90
C THR A 378 -24.15 -23.55 13.13
N TYR A 379 -25.25 -23.72 13.85
CA TYR A 379 -26.62 -23.61 13.32
C TYR A 379 -27.25 -22.29 13.76
N ASP A 380 -27.95 -21.62 12.85
CA ASP A 380 -28.84 -20.50 13.15
C ASP A 380 -30.29 -20.99 13.22
N LEU A 381 -30.98 -20.65 14.29
CA LEU A 381 -32.36 -21.04 14.53
C LEU A 381 -33.32 -19.91 14.15
N PRO A 382 -34.40 -20.22 13.43
CA PRO A 382 -35.43 -19.25 13.10
C PRO A 382 -36.23 -18.85 14.34
N ARG A 383 -36.66 -17.58 14.39
CA ARG A 383 -37.71 -17.13 15.32
C ARG A 383 -39.06 -17.48 14.73
N ARG A 384 -39.90 -18.21 15.47
CA ARG A 384 -41.30 -18.48 15.11
C ARG A 384 -42.19 -17.65 16.03
N GLY A 385 -42.99 -16.75 15.44
CA GLY A 385 -44.04 -16.04 16.16
C GLY A 385 -45.09 -17.00 16.74
N PRO A 386 -45.99 -16.54 17.63
CA PRO A 386 -47.08 -17.38 18.13
C PRO A 386 -47.89 -17.92 16.95
N ALA A 387 -48.21 -19.22 16.99
CA ALA A 387 -49.00 -19.86 15.96
C ALA A 387 -50.34 -19.13 15.79
N GLN A 388 -50.65 -18.66 14.57
CA GLN A 388 -52.00 -18.27 14.20
C GLN A 388 -52.86 -19.53 14.16
N GLY A 389 -53.44 -19.88 15.29
CA GLY A 389 -54.40 -20.96 15.45
C GLY A 389 -55.22 -20.69 16.70
N ASP A 390 -56.53 -20.62 16.52
CA ASP A 390 -57.59 -20.38 17.52
C ASP A 390 -57.85 -18.93 17.93
N VAL A 391 -58.20 -18.09 16.95
CA VAL A 391 -59.23 -17.06 17.21
C VAL A 391 -60.58 -17.74 17.00
N LEU A 392 -61.15 -18.27 18.09
CA LEU A 392 -62.58 -18.55 18.16
C LEU A 392 -63.33 -17.25 17.86
N ASN A 393 -64.12 -17.26 16.80
CA ASN A 393 -64.96 -16.14 16.37
C ASN A 393 -66.10 -15.95 17.39
N PRO A 394 -66.21 -14.81 18.11
CA PRO A 394 -67.27 -14.61 19.11
C PRO A 394 -68.58 -14.05 18.52
N TRP A 395 -68.88 -14.31 17.24
CA TRP A 395 -70.18 -13.99 16.64
C TRP A 395 -70.74 -15.20 15.90
N ASN A 396 -71.33 -16.13 16.67
CA ASN A 396 -72.51 -16.91 16.28
C ASN A 396 -73.20 -17.47 17.52
#